data_AF-A0A925PFB6-F1
#
_entry.id   AF-A0A925PFB6-F1
#
_cell.length_a   1.000
_cell.length_b   1.000
_cell.length_c   1.000
_cell.angle_alpha   90.00
_cell.angle_beta   90.00
_cell.angle_gamma   90.00
#
_symmetry.space_group_name_H-M   'P 1'
#
loop_
_entity.id
_entity.type
_entity.pdbx_description
1 polymer ?
#
loop_
_entity_poly.entity_id
_entity_poly.type
_entity_poly.pdbx_seq_one_letter_code
_entity_poly.pdbx_strand_id
1 'polypeptide(L)'
;MPRRLVLVLALLGVLYPSSSWAQCSRIGEQVCQGGFLYTCQVCGSEKCLIFSSEPCRVPVDSILGTWSGSAHQSGGGLPSSDYQVVMYITHGGGTIDYPSLSCGGALTELSESGTSAQFQEHITYGNCLDGGTISVNLVNGKLAWTWTGSGGISVIAVLKRTGG
;
A
#
# COMPACT_ATOMS: atom_id res chain seq x y z
N MET A 1 -7.51 82.88 22.02
CA MET A 1 -7.96 82.28 20.74
C MET A 1 -7.64 80.79 20.76
N PRO A 2 -8.52 79.91 20.24
CA PRO A 2 -8.67 78.54 20.70
C PRO A 2 -7.70 77.52 20.09
N ARG A 3 -7.47 76.45 20.87
CA ARG A 3 -6.82 75.18 20.52
C ARG A 3 -7.49 74.49 19.32
N ARG A 4 -6.70 73.92 18.41
CA ARG A 4 -7.12 72.78 17.58
C ARG A 4 -6.00 71.74 17.55
N LEU A 5 -6.10 70.79 18.47
CA LEU A 5 -5.35 69.54 18.44
C LEU A 5 -6.14 68.59 17.52
N VAL A 6 -5.58 68.23 16.37
CA VAL A 6 -6.20 67.25 15.46
C VAL A 6 -5.84 65.86 15.98
N LEU A 7 -6.83 65.16 16.53
CA LEU A 7 -6.70 63.76 16.95
C LEU A 7 -6.87 62.90 15.69
N VAL A 8 -5.79 62.29 15.20
CA VAL A 8 -5.85 61.28 14.15
C VAL A 8 -6.15 59.94 14.82
N LEU A 9 -7.40 59.48 14.76
CA LEU A 9 -7.77 58.12 15.13
C LEU A 9 -7.25 57.15 14.07
N ALA A 10 -6.15 56.46 14.38
CA ALA A 10 -5.70 55.30 13.62
C ALA A 10 -6.60 54.10 13.98
N LEU A 11 -7.56 53.80 13.11
CA LEU A 11 -8.31 52.55 13.12
C LEU A 11 -7.35 51.40 12.78
N LEU A 12 -6.80 50.76 13.81
CA LEU A 12 -6.12 49.47 13.70
C LEU A 12 -7.18 48.41 13.34
N GLY A 13 -7.37 48.18 12.04
CA GLY A 13 -8.07 47.01 11.54
C GLY A 13 -7.29 45.76 11.92
N VAL A 14 -7.80 45.02 12.90
CA VAL A 14 -7.30 43.67 13.23
C VAL A 14 -7.64 42.78 12.04
N LEU A 15 -6.66 42.53 11.16
CA LEU A 15 -6.74 41.50 10.14
C LEU A 15 -6.63 40.15 10.85
N TYR A 16 -7.77 39.53 11.14
CA TYR A 16 -7.79 38.11 11.49
C TYR A 16 -7.39 37.33 10.23
N PRO A 17 -6.33 36.50 10.26
CA PRO A 17 -6.09 35.56 9.19
C PRO A 17 -7.21 34.52 9.25
N SER A 18 -8.26 34.69 8.43
CA SER A 18 -9.19 33.62 8.13
C SER A 18 -8.43 32.57 7.32
N SER A 19 -7.80 31.61 7.98
CA SER A 19 -7.28 30.42 7.32
C SER A 19 -8.45 29.50 6.96
N SER A 20 -9.27 29.91 6.00
CA SER A 20 -10.35 29.10 5.43
C SER A 20 -9.80 28.19 4.34
N TRP A 21 -9.06 27.17 4.75
CA TRP A 21 -8.99 25.96 3.93
C TRP A 21 -10.22 25.15 4.33
N ALA A 22 -11.22 25.04 3.46
CA ALA A 22 -12.26 24.05 3.65
C ALA A 22 -11.57 22.67 3.70
N GLN A 23 -11.35 22.12 4.89
CA GLN A 23 -10.60 20.88 5.10
C GLN A 23 -11.36 19.64 4.60
N CYS A 24 -12.59 19.82 4.12
CA CYS A 24 -13.41 18.79 3.50
C CYS A 24 -14.35 19.37 2.43
N SER A 25 -14.63 18.55 1.41
CA SER A 25 -15.37 18.97 0.21
C SER A 25 -16.85 18.58 0.28
N ARG A 26 -17.19 17.46 0.94
CA ARG A 26 -18.56 16.92 0.97
C ARG A 26 -18.99 16.57 2.39
N ILE A 27 -20.21 16.95 2.77
CA ILE A 27 -20.80 16.51 4.05
C ILE A 27 -20.87 14.97 4.06
N GLY A 28 -20.42 14.35 5.15
CA GLY A 28 -20.27 12.90 5.27
C GLY A 28 -18.94 12.34 4.76
N GLU A 29 -18.08 13.15 4.13
CA GLU A 29 -16.71 12.76 3.78
C GLU A 29 -15.91 12.44 5.04
N GLN A 30 -15.21 11.31 5.02
CA GLN A 30 -14.33 10.89 6.09
C GLN A 30 -12.87 11.18 5.72
N VAL A 31 -12.13 11.81 6.62
CA VAL A 31 -10.72 12.18 6.43
C VAL A 31 -9.91 11.60 7.59
N CYS A 32 -8.82 10.91 7.28
CA CYS A 32 -7.87 10.42 8.27
C CYS A 32 -6.78 11.48 8.48
N GLN A 33 -6.70 12.05 9.68
CA GLN A 33 -5.67 13.04 10.03
C GLN A 33 -5.07 12.68 11.39
N GLY A 34 -3.74 12.62 11.49
CA GLY A 34 -3.07 12.31 12.76
C GLY A 34 -3.46 10.98 13.40
N GLY A 35 -3.91 9.99 12.62
CA GLY A 35 -4.33 8.67 13.11
C GLY A 35 -5.78 8.56 13.58
N PHE A 36 -6.56 9.64 13.47
CA PHE A 36 -7.97 9.65 13.84
C PHE A 36 -8.87 9.97 12.66
N LEU A 37 -10.09 9.45 12.72
CA LEU A 37 -11.12 9.69 11.73
C LEU A 37 -11.82 11.03 12.00
N TYR A 38 -11.98 11.83 10.97
CA TYR A 38 -12.78 13.06 11.01
C TYR A 38 -13.92 12.94 10.01
N THR A 39 -15.12 13.39 10.39
CA THR A 39 -16.27 13.43 9.49
C THR A 39 -16.61 14.87 9.15
N CYS A 40 -16.73 15.16 7.86
CA CYS A 40 -17.16 16.46 7.39
C CYS A 40 -18.62 16.70 7.75
N GLN A 41 -18.90 17.72 8.54
CA GLN A 41 -20.25 18.12 8.94
C GLN A 41 -20.49 19.61 8.72
N VAL A 42 -21.75 20.03 8.87
CA VAL A 42 -22.15 21.44 8.84
C VAL A 42 -21.91 22.03 10.22
N CYS A 43 -21.09 23.08 10.28
CA CYS A 43 -20.70 23.74 11.52
C CYS A 43 -21.02 25.23 11.38
N GLY A 44 -22.28 25.60 11.65
CA GLY A 44 -22.79 26.94 11.35
C GLY A 44 -23.01 27.12 9.85
N SER A 45 -22.40 28.15 9.25
CA SER A 45 -22.50 28.44 7.81
C SER A 45 -21.41 27.77 6.96
N GLU A 46 -20.48 27.06 7.58
CA GLU A 46 -19.33 26.43 6.91
C GLU A 46 -19.30 24.92 7.10
N LYS A 47 -18.48 24.24 6.29
CA LYS A 47 -18.16 22.82 6.47
C LYS A 47 -16.95 22.73 7.40
N CYS A 48 -17.00 21.86 8.39
CA CYS A 48 -15.85 21.59 9.25
C CYS A 48 -15.66 20.09 9.49
N LEU A 49 -14.44 19.73 9.87
CA LEU A 49 -14.07 18.36 10.26
C LEU A 49 -14.42 18.17 11.74
N ILE A 50 -15.34 17.26 12.03
CA ILE A 50 -15.66 16.83 13.39
C ILE A 50 -14.81 15.62 13.73
N PHE A 51 -14.00 15.75 14.78
CA PHE A 51 -13.18 14.68 15.32
C PHE A 51 -14.05 13.51 15.78
N SER A 52 -13.72 12.30 15.34
CA SER A 52 -14.16 11.06 15.95
C SER A 52 -13.04 10.50 16.81
N SER A 53 -13.39 9.96 17.98
CA SER A 53 -12.45 9.20 18.82
C SER A 53 -12.07 7.85 18.19
N GLU A 54 -12.69 7.50 17.07
CA GLU A 54 -12.35 6.32 16.29
C GLU A 54 -10.99 6.49 15.59
N PRO A 55 -10.03 5.58 15.83
CA PRO A 55 -8.80 5.54 15.05
C PRO A 55 -9.16 5.33 13.58
N CYS A 56 -8.57 6.12 12.67
CA CYS A 56 -8.77 5.82 11.26
C CYS A 56 -8.02 4.53 10.93
N ARG A 57 -8.76 3.51 10.50
CA ARG A 57 -8.18 2.37 9.81
C ARG A 57 -7.93 2.77 8.37
N VAL A 58 -6.80 3.42 8.12
CA VAL A 58 -6.23 3.42 6.78
C VAL A 58 -5.78 1.98 6.50
N PRO A 59 -6.28 1.31 5.45
CA PRO A 59 -5.64 0.10 4.99
C PRO A 59 -4.21 0.49 4.66
N VAL A 60 -3.26 0.09 5.51
CA VAL A 60 -1.86 0.15 5.12
C VAL A 60 -1.75 -0.93 4.07
N ASP A 61 -1.61 -0.51 2.82
CA ASP A 61 -1.29 -1.42 1.73
C ASP A 61 -0.04 -2.21 2.14
N SER A 62 -0.26 -3.49 2.46
CA SER A 62 0.77 -4.39 2.97
C SER A 62 0.83 -5.63 2.10
N ILE A 63 2.03 -6.14 1.88
CA ILE A 63 2.25 -7.39 1.15
C ILE A 63 1.81 -8.63 1.94
N LEU A 64 1.58 -8.52 3.25
CA LEU A 64 1.19 -9.66 4.09
C LEU A 64 -0.14 -10.26 3.63
N GLY A 65 -0.26 -11.58 3.70
CA GLY A 65 -1.47 -12.32 3.35
C GLY A 65 -1.30 -13.24 2.14
N THR A 66 -2.42 -13.74 1.63
CA THR A 66 -2.44 -14.73 0.54
C THR A 66 -2.71 -14.07 -0.81
N TRP A 67 -1.89 -14.43 -1.80
CA TRP A 67 -1.90 -13.93 -3.15
C TRP A 67 -1.92 -15.06 -4.16
N SER A 68 -2.66 -14.92 -5.26
CA SER A 68 -2.62 -15.90 -6.34
C SER A 68 -2.78 -15.28 -7.72
N GLY A 69 -2.22 -15.94 -8.73
CA GLY A 69 -2.29 -15.53 -10.12
C GLY A 69 -1.58 -16.51 -11.05
N SER A 70 -1.78 -16.32 -12.36
CA SER A 70 -1.03 -17.06 -13.38
C SER A 70 0.32 -16.39 -13.59
N ALA A 71 1.39 -17.17 -13.53
CA ALA A 71 2.74 -16.74 -13.81
C ALA A 71 3.17 -17.23 -15.20
N HIS A 72 3.95 -16.40 -15.90
CA HIS A 72 4.49 -16.68 -17.21
C HIS A 72 6.00 -16.88 -17.13
N GLN A 73 6.49 -18.06 -17.49
CA GLN A 73 7.90 -18.40 -17.54
C GLN A 73 8.47 -18.20 -18.94
N SER A 74 9.68 -17.63 -18.99
CA SER A 74 10.46 -17.46 -20.22
C SER A 74 11.97 -17.59 -19.96
N GLY A 75 12.75 -17.75 -21.02
CA GLY A 75 14.22 -17.80 -20.94
C GLY A 75 14.80 -19.21 -20.71
N GLY A 76 16.10 -19.28 -20.46
CA GLY A 76 16.83 -20.53 -20.19
C GLY A 76 16.81 -21.59 -21.28
N GLY A 77 16.47 -21.24 -22.53
CA GLY A 77 16.35 -22.19 -23.63
C GLY A 77 15.16 -23.15 -23.51
N LEU A 78 14.27 -22.93 -22.53
CA LEU A 78 13.06 -23.72 -22.32
C LEU A 78 11.87 -23.10 -23.07
N PRO A 79 10.87 -23.90 -23.47
CA PRO A 79 9.60 -23.37 -23.94
C PRO A 79 8.95 -22.47 -22.88
N SER A 80 8.28 -21.42 -23.34
CA SER A 80 7.45 -20.62 -22.44
C SER A 80 6.31 -21.45 -21.90
N SER A 81 5.95 -21.22 -20.64
CA SER A 81 4.86 -21.93 -19.98
C SER A 81 4.15 -21.03 -18.98
N ASP A 82 2.87 -21.30 -18.76
CA ASP A 82 2.05 -20.60 -17.77
C ASP A 82 1.62 -21.59 -16.69
N TYR A 83 1.69 -21.17 -15.43
CA TYR A 83 1.26 -21.98 -14.29
C TYR A 83 0.73 -21.11 -13.15
N GLN A 84 -0.09 -21.73 -12.30
CA GLN A 84 -0.67 -21.05 -11.15
C GLN A 84 0.36 -20.87 -10.04
N VAL A 85 0.41 -19.67 -9.46
CA VAL A 85 1.15 -19.35 -8.24
C VAL A 85 0.16 -19.06 -7.12
N VAL A 86 0.42 -19.60 -5.94
CA VAL A 86 -0.22 -19.21 -4.69
C VAL A 86 0.88 -18.91 -3.69
N MET A 87 0.91 -17.68 -3.18
CA MET A 87 1.96 -17.20 -2.27
C MET A 87 1.30 -16.71 -0.99
N TYR A 88 1.83 -17.12 0.15
CA TYR A 88 1.40 -16.62 1.46
C TYR A 88 2.58 -15.92 2.13
N ILE A 89 2.40 -14.64 2.46
CA ILE A 89 3.45 -13.79 3.04
C ILE A 89 3.10 -13.49 4.49
N THR A 90 4.07 -13.74 5.39
CA THR A 90 4.01 -13.39 6.81
C THR A 90 5.18 -12.46 7.16
N HIS A 91 5.23 -11.97 8.39
CA HIS A 91 6.45 -11.33 8.89
C HIS A 91 7.60 -12.33 8.89
N GLY A 92 8.74 -11.98 8.28
CA GLY A 92 9.96 -12.78 8.28
C GLY A 92 10.01 -13.89 7.22
N GLY A 93 9.05 -13.97 6.30
CA GLY A 93 9.08 -14.98 5.24
C GLY A 93 7.71 -15.32 4.64
N GLY A 94 7.57 -16.57 4.20
CA GLY A 94 6.31 -17.05 3.63
C GLY A 94 6.38 -18.47 3.08
N THR A 95 5.34 -18.86 2.36
CA THR A 95 5.28 -20.10 1.59
C THR A 95 4.81 -19.82 0.17
N ILE A 96 5.16 -20.71 -0.74
CA ILE A 96 4.73 -20.65 -2.13
C ILE A 96 4.34 -22.03 -2.64
N ASP A 97 3.25 -22.08 -3.38
CA ASP A 97 2.75 -23.26 -4.05
C ASP A 97 2.64 -22.97 -5.56
N TYR A 98 2.97 -23.99 -6.34
CA TYR A 98 2.73 -24.09 -7.77
C TYR A 98 1.78 -25.26 -8.04
N PRO A 99 0.47 -25.13 -7.79
CA PRO A 99 -0.44 -26.28 -7.72
C PRO A 99 -0.49 -27.11 -9.01
N SER A 100 -0.46 -26.43 -10.17
CA SER A 100 -0.45 -27.10 -11.48
C SER A 100 0.81 -27.92 -11.74
N LEU A 101 1.89 -27.67 -10.98
CA LEU A 101 3.15 -28.40 -11.04
C LEU A 101 3.31 -29.41 -9.90
N SER A 102 2.33 -29.50 -8.98
CA SER A 102 2.41 -30.35 -7.77
C SER A 102 3.69 -30.12 -6.97
N CYS A 103 4.02 -28.84 -6.75
CA CYS A 103 5.31 -28.41 -6.22
C CYS A 103 5.15 -27.14 -5.37
N GLY A 104 6.08 -26.90 -4.44
CA GLY A 104 6.07 -25.71 -3.60
C GLY A 104 7.19 -25.71 -2.57
N GLY A 105 7.24 -24.64 -1.78
CA GLY A 105 8.39 -24.34 -0.95
C GLY A 105 8.15 -23.32 0.15
N ALA A 106 9.20 -23.08 0.91
CA ALA A 106 9.30 -22.03 1.90
C ALA A 106 10.04 -20.82 1.32
N LEU A 107 9.71 -19.63 1.82
CA LEU A 107 10.31 -18.37 1.45
C LEU A 107 11.04 -17.77 2.65
N THR A 108 12.33 -17.53 2.50
CA THR A 108 13.12 -16.81 3.49
C THR A 108 13.21 -15.35 3.07
N GLU A 109 12.80 -14.43 3.94
CA GLU A 109 12.89 -13.00 3.66
C GLU A 109 14.36 -12.55 3.55
N LEU A 110 14.68 -11.83 2.49
CA LEU A 110 15.96 -11.18 2.28
C LEU A 110 15.89 -9.67 2.58
N SER A 111 14.76 -9.05 2.27
CA SER A 111 14.44 -7.66 2.62
C SER A 111 12.93 -7.41 2.53
N GLU A 112 12.41 -6.49 3.34
CA GLU A 112 11.02 -6.04 3.33
C GLU A 112 10.95 -4.52 3.54
N SER A 113 10.07 -3.84 2.79
CA SER A 113 9.62 -2.48 3.10
C SER A 113 8.10 -2.35 2.97
N GLY A 114 7.33 -3.16 3.71
CA GLY A 114 5.86 -3.10 3.87
C GLY A 114 5.01 -3.34 2.61
N THR A 115 5.30 -2.61 1.53
CA THR A 115 4.73 -2.69 0.19
C THR A 115 5.62 -3.44 -0.80
N SER A 116 6.84 -3.83 -0.43
CA SER A 116 7.72 -4.64 -1.27
C SER A 116 8.61 -5.55 -0.45
N ALA A 117 9.08 -6.64 -1.05
CA ALA A 117 10.02 -7.55 -0.43
C ALA A 117 10.80 -8.38 -1.46
N GLN A 118 11.91 -8.95 -1.00
CA GLN A 118 12.64 -10.00 -1.70
C GLN A 118 12.69 -11.25 -0.83
N PHE A 119 12.52 -12.40 -1.46
CA PHE A 119 12.57 -13.70 -0.80
C PHE A 119 13.53 -14.63 -1.53
N GLN A 120 14.28 -15.42 -0.76
CA GLN A 120 14.96 -16.60 -1.25
C GLN A 120 13.99 -17.78 -1.18
N GLU A 121 13.73 -18.40 -2.32
CA GLU A 121 12.92 -19.62 -2.39
C GLU A 121 13.75 -20.84 -2.01
N HIS A 122 13.11 -21.73 -1.24
CA HIS A 122 13.55 -23.10 -1.03
C HIS A 122 12.41 -24.09 -1.27
N ILE A 123 12.48 -24.88 -2.33
CA ILE A 123 11.51 -25.92 -2.71
C ILE A 123 11.58 -27.06 -1.68
N THR A 124 10.45 -27.34 -1.04
CA THR A 124 10.35 -28.37 0.01
C THR A 124 9.64 -29.64 -0.45
N TYR A 125 8.91 -29.58 -1.58
CA TYR A 125 8.31 -30.73 -2.24
C TYR A 125 8.09 -30.50 -3.74
N GLY A 126 7.97 -31.60 -4.49
CA GLY A 126 7.88 -31.57 -5.95
C GLY A 126 9.25 -31.47 -6.63
N ASN A 127 9.26 -31.32 -7.96
CA ASN A 127 10.47 -31.30 -8.79
C ASN A 127 10.61 -29.96 -9.55
N CYS A 128 10.43 -28.83 -8.87
CA CYS A 128 10.74 -27.52 -9.44
C CYS A 128 12.22 -27.17 -9.34
N LEU A 129 12.61 -26.14 -10.08
CA LEU A 129 13.89 -25.48 -9.86
C LEU A 129 13.90 -24.84 -8.47
N ASP A 130 14.99 -25.05 -7.74
CA ASP A 130 15.18 -24.53 -6.39
C ASP A 130 16.17 -23.36 -6.37
N GLY A 131 16.10 -22.54 -5.32
CA GLY A 131 17.08 -21.50 -5.03
C GLY A 131 16.89 -20.21 -5.83
N GLY A 132 15.70 -19.98 -6.40
CA GLY A 132 15.39 -18.71 -7.07
C GLY A 132 15.16 -17.56 -6.10
N THR A 133 15.31 -16.33 -6.61
CA THR A 133 14.97 -15.11 -5.88
C THR A 133 13.63 -14.59 -6.38
N ILE A 134 12.71 -14.37 -5.44
CA ILE A 134 11.41 -13.77 -5.70
C ILE A 134 11.45 -12.30 -5.28
N SER A 135 10.95 -11.40 -6.13
CA SER A 135 10.73 -10.00 -5.80
C SER A 135 9.25 -9.66 -5.91
N VAL A 136 8.73 -8.93 -4.93
CA VAL A 136 7.33 -8.50 -4.90
C VAL A 136 7.21 -7.00 -4.66
N ASN A 137 6.25 -6.38 -5.34
CA ASN A 137 5.89 -4.98 -5.15
C ASN A 137 4.37 -4.83 -5.22
N LEU A 138 3.79 -4.20 -4.21
CA LEU A 138 2.37 -3.90 -4.14
C LEU A 138 2.06 -2.65 -4.96
N VAL A 139 1.29 -2.82 -6.03
CA VAL A 139 0.91 -1.75 -6.96
C VAL A 139 -0.59 -1.81 -7.19
N ASN A 140 -1.32 -0.77 -6.79
CA ASN A 140 -2.78 -0.66 -6.96
C ASN A 140 -3.54 -1.90 -6.42
N GLY A 141 -3.17 -2.37 -5.22
CA GLY A 141 -3.80 -3.52 -4.56
C GLY A 141 -3.48 -4.88 -5.18
N LYS A 142 -2.52 -4.97 -6.10
CA LYS A 142 -2.03 -6.21 -6.72
C LYS A 142 -0.54 -6.39 -6.46
N LEU A 143 -0.10 -7.63 -6.40
CA LEU A 143 1.32 -7.94 -6.22
C LEU A 143 1.98 -8.15 -7.58
N ALA A 144 2.81 -7.20 -8.01
CA ALA A 144 3.76 -7.43 -9.08
C ALA A 144 4.82 -8.39 -8.56
N TRP A 145 4.91 -9.57 -9.15
CA TRP A 145 5.72 -10.68 -8.67
C TRP A 145 6.66 -11.12 -9.78
N THR A 146 7.92 -11.35 -9.42
CA THR A 146 8.92 -11.89 -10.34
C THR A 146 9.75 -12.95 -9.64
N TRP A 147 10.13 -13.99 -10.37
CA TRP A 147 11.12 -14.97 -9.94
C TRP A 147 12.28 -14.99 -10.94
N THR A 148 13.50 -15.02 -10.42
CA THR A 148 14.71 -15.19 -11.21
C THR A 148 15.54 -16.32 -10.64
N GLY A 149 15.95 -17.24 -11.49
CA GLY A 149 16.76 -18.39 -11.08
C GLY A 149 18.01 -18.56 -11.92
N SER A 150 18.72 -19.65 -11.67
CA SER A 150 19.89 -20.03 -12.44
C SER A 150 19.54 -20.33 -13.90
N GLY A 151 20.51 -20.20 -14.81
CA GLY A 151 20.34 -20.52 -16.22
C GLY A 151 19.56 -19.48 -17.04
N GLY A 152 19.24 -18.31 -16.49
CA GLY A 152 18.58 -17.22 -17.24
C GLY A 152 17.08 -17.43 -17.43
N ILE A 153 16.45 -18.22 -16.55
CA ILE A 153 15.00 -18.38 -16.48
C ILE A 153 14.42 -17.21 -15.67
N SER A 154 13.36 -16.61 -16.21
CA SER A 154 12.62 -15.53 -15.57
C SER A 154 11.14 -15.83 -15.62
N VAL A 155 10.46 -15.57 -14.51
CA VAL A 155 9.02 -15.77 -14.36
C VAL A 155 8.40 -14.48 -13.86
N ILE A 156 7.29 -14.06 -14.47
CA ILE A 156 6.56 -12.85 -14.09
C ILE A 156 5.10 -13.17 -13.80
N ALA A 157 4.51 -12.46 -12.85
CA ALA A 157 3.09 -12.59 -12.53
C ALA A 157 2.52 -11.28 -11.96
N VAL A 158 1.19 -11.16 -12.04
CA VAL A 158 0.43 -10.18 -11.27
C VAL A 158 -0.55 -10.95 -10.40
N LEU A 159 -0.27 -11.00 -9.09
CA LEU A 159 -1.07 -11.75 -8.15
C LEU A 159 -2.17 -10.88 -7.53
N LYS A 160 -3.32 -11.48 -7.28
CA LYS A 160 -4.46 -10.88 -6.60
C LYS A 160 -4.60 -11.48 -5.20
N ARG A 161 -5.02 -10.66 -4.25
CA ARG A 161 -5.28 -11.12 -2.89
C ARG A 161 -6.46 -12.12 -2.89
N THR A 162 -6.32 -13.25 -2.21
CA THR A 162 -7.33 -14.32 -2.18
C THR A 162 -7.86 -14.68 -0.80
N GLY A 163 -7.29 -14.13 0.27
CA GLY A 163 -7.78 -14.27 1.64
C GLY A 163 -7.26 -13.14 2.52
N GLY A 164 -8.15 -12.61 3.38
CA GLY A 164 -7.87 -11.59 4.40
C GLY A 164 -8.51 -12.00 5.72
#